data_AF-A0AA87U2D6-F1
#
_entry.id   AF-A0AA87U2D6-F1
#
_cell.length_a   1.000
_cell.length_b   1.000
_cell.length_c   1.000
_cell.angle_alpha   90.00
_cell.angle_beta   90.00
_cell.angle_gamma   90.00
#
_symmetry.space_group_name_H-M   'P 1'
#
loop_
_entity.id
_entity.type
_entity.pdbx_description
1 polymer ?
#
loop_
_entity_poly.entity_id
_entity_poly.type
_entity_poly.pdbx_seq_one_letter_code
_entity_poly.pdbx_strand_id
1 'polypeptide(L)'
;MLTTHRDCKHHVKKNAIPSLGEIEGRVAVLEVVAQSALTHVFYEGHVDLDATLLVEIRRAMHHKCRELKLDGEDTASALSYAEELIEAAVEASHPVHQ
;
A
#
# COMPACT_ATOMS: atom_id res chain seq x y z
N MET A 1 36.98 20.35 13.14
CA MET A 1 36.34 19.91 11.88
C MET A 1 36.18 18.40 11.98
N LEU A 2 34.95 17.91 12.20
CA LEU A 2 34.67 16.47 12.27
C LEU A 2 34.36 15.97 10.86
N THR A 3 35.30 15.26 10.26
CA THR A 3 35.08 14.54 9.00
C THR A 3 34.45 13.19 9.33
N THR A 4 33.14 13.06 9.17
CA THR A 4 32.46 11.76 9.24
C THR A 4 32.70 11.01 7.94
N HIS A 5 33.54 9.97 8.01
CA HIS A 5 33.72 9.01 6.94
C HIS A 5 32.39 8.24 6.78
N ARG A 6 31.68 8.45 5.67
CA ARG A 6 30.47 7.68 5.36
C ARG A 6 30.92 6.27 5.00
N ASP A 7 30.66 5.31 5.88
CA ASP A 7 30.77 3.89 5.58
C ASP A 7 29.66 3.52 4.58
N CYS A 8 30.00 3.59 3.29
CA CYS A 8 29.24 2.94 2.23
C CYS A 8 29.44 1.42 2.33
N LYS A 9 28.87 0.78 3.35
CA LYS A 9 28.71 -0.68 3.38
C LYS A 9 27.35 -1.04 2.79
N HIS A 10 27.44 -1.44 1.53
CA HIS A 10 26.43 -2.09 0.73
C HIS A 10 26.06 -3.44 1.39
N HIS A 11 25.03 -3.46 2.24
CA HIS A 11 24.19 -4.64 2.54
C HIS A 11 22.98 -4.26 3.41
N VAL A 12 21.81 -4.14 2.76
CA VAL A 12 20.47 -4.50 3.25
C VAL A 12 20.15 -4.20 4.73
N LYS A 13 19.80 -2.95 5.03
CA LYS A 13 18.86 -2.63 6.10
C LYS A 13 17.93 -1.55 5.56
N LYS A 14 16.62 -1.84 5.50
CA LYS A 14 15.57 -0.85 5.24
C LYS A 14 15.89 0.38 6.09
N ASN A 15 16.05 1.55 5.46
CA ASN A 15 16.32 2.78 6.19
C ASN A 15 15.23 2.96 7.26
N ALA A 16 15.60 3.38 8.47
CA ALA A 16 14.61 3.65 9.53
C ALA A 16 13.64 4.79 9.15
N ILE A 17 14.02 5.59 8.15
CA ILE A 17 13.22 6.67 7.57
C ILE A 17 12.81 6.22 6.17
N PRO A 18 11.51 6.17 5.86
CA PRO A 18 11.02 5.81 4.53
C PRO A 18 11.46 6.82 3.48
N SER A 19 11.65 6.35 2.24
CA SER A 19 11.91 7.18 1.08
C SER A 19 10.69 8.08 0.77
N LEU A 20 10.89 9.13 -0.02
CA LEU A 20 9.76 9.95 -0.49
C LEU A 20 8.80 9.12 -1.36
N GLY A 21 9.32 8.24 -2.22
CA GLY A 21 8.50 7.36 -3.05
C GLY A 21 7.74 6.31 -2.24
N GLU A 22 8.32 5.81 -1.14
CA GLU A 22 7.60 4.95 -0.19
C GLU A 22 6.44 5.69 0.50
N ILE A 23 6.63 6.97 0.85
CA ILE A 23 5.57 7.80 1.42
C ILE A 23 4.47 8.05 0.38
N GLU A 24 4.84 8.45 -0.84
CA GLU A 24 3.92 8.67 -1.95
C GLU A 24 3.13 7.40 -2.27
N GLY A 25 3.79 6.25 -2.29
CA GLY A 25 3.17 4.94 -2.49
C GLY A 25 2.12 4.62 -1.43
N ARG A 26 2.42 4.85 -0.14
CA ARG A 26 1.45 4.62 0.96
C ARG A 26 0.24 5.55 0.88
N VAL A 27 0.45 6.84 0.55
CA VAL A 27 -0.67 7.78 0.36
C VAL A 27 -1.54 7.35 -0.81
N ALA A 28 -0.93 6.90 -1.91
CA ALA A 28 -1.65 6.38 -3.07
C ALA A 28 -2.50 5.14 -2.74
N VAL A 29 -1.98 4.24 -1.90
CA VAL A 29 -2.75 3.08 -1.38
C VAL A 29 -4.01 3.53 -0.67
N LEU A 30 -3.90 4.49 0.25
CA LEU A 30 -5.06 4.97 1.01
C LEU A 30 -6.10 5.62 0.09
N GLU A 31 -5.67 6.39 -0.91
CA GLU A 31 -6.55 6.98 -1.92
C GLU A 31 -7.32 5.90 -2.69
N VAL A 32 -6.61 4.92 -3.24
CA VAL A 32 -7.21 3.85 -4.07
C VAL A 32 -8.16 2.99 -3.24
N VAL A 33 -7.76 2.57 -2.03
CA VAL A 33 -8.63 1.78 -1.15
C VAL A 33 -9.91 2.54 -0.82
N ALA A 34 -9.81 3.82 -0.46
CA ALA A 34 -10.98 4.64 -0.17
C ALA A 34 -11.89 4.79 -1.39
N GLN A 35 -11.33 5.06 -2.57
CA GLN A 35 -12.10 5.18 -3.81
C GLN A 35 -12.81 3.88 -4.17
N SER A 36 -12.11 2.74 -4.12
CA SER A 36 -12.70 1.42 -4.41
C SER A 36 -13.81 1.07 -3.42
N ALA A 37 -13.58 1.25 -2.12
CA ALA A 37 -14.59 0.97 -1.10
C ALA A 37 -15.83 1.87 -1.25
N LEU A 38 -15.65 3.18 -1.47
CA LEU A 38 -16.76 4.11 -1.69
C LEU A 38 -17.52 3.82 -2.98
N THR A 39 -16.82 3.49 -4.07
CA THR A 39 -17.45 3.11 -5.34
C THR A 39 -18.34 1.89 -5.14
N HIS A 40 -17.81 0.86 -4.48
CA HIS A 40 -18.54 -0.35 -4.17
C HIS A 40 -19.77 -0.10 -3.29
N VAL A 41 -19.64 0.73 -2.25
CA VAL A 41 -20.77 1.13 -1.38
C VAL A 41 -21.84 1.90 -2.15
N PHE A 42 -21.47 2.84 -3.02
CA PHE A 42 -22.43 3.72 -3.70
C PHE A 42 -23.08 3.11 -4.95
N TYR A 43 -22.40 2.21 -5.66
CA TYR A 43 -22.88 1.69 -6.94
C TYR A 43 -23.37 0.25 -6.89
N GLU A 44 -22.84 -0.59 -6.01
CA GLU A 44 -23.03 -2.05 -6.11
C GLU A 44 -23.97 -2.67 -5.07
N GLY A 45 -24.46 -1.87 -4.10
CA GLY A 45 -25.58 -2.25 -3.24
C GLY A 45 -25.48 -3.67 -2.67
N HIS A 46 -24.52 -3.89 -1.75
CA HIS A 46 -24.23 -5.18 -1.10
C HIS A 46 -23.76 -6.28 -2.04
N VAL A 47 -22.50 -6.17 -2.48
CA VAL A 47 -21.71 -7.33 -2.89
C VAL A 47 -20.81 -7.72 -1.71
N ASP A 48 -20.62 -9.00 -1.45
CA ASP A 48 -19.67 -9.45 -0.45
C ASP A 48 -18.28 -8.89 -0.78
N LEU A 49 -17.61 -8.28 0.22
CA LEU A 49 -16.28 -7.68 0.14
C LEU A 49 -15.15 -8.71 -0.06
N ASP A 50 -15.38 -9.77 -0.83
CA ASP A 50 -14.63 -11.01 -0.62
C ASP A 50 -13.41 -11.12 -1.53
N ALA A 51 -13.58 -11.18 -2.85
CA ALA A 51 -12.46 -11.41 -3.78
C ALA A 51 -12.39 -10.40 -4.93
N THR A 52 -13.54 -9.94 -5.42
CA THR A 52 -13.62 -9.02 -6.56
C THR A 52 -13.01 -7.66 -6.21
N LEU A 53 -13.40 -7.08 -5.07
CA LEU A 53 -12.87 -5.80 -4.61
C LEU A 53 -11.35 -5.84 -4.41
N LEU A 54 -10.83 -6.95 -3.90
CA LEU A 54 -9.39 -7.13 -3.71
C LEU A 54 -8.61 -7.11 -5.02
N VAL A 55 -9.15 -7.79 -6.05
CA VAL A 55 -8.58 -7.79 -7.39
C VAL A 55 -8.61 -6.39 -8.00
N GLU A 56 -9.70 -5.65 -7.78
CA GLU A 56 -9.84 -4.27 -8.26
C GLU A 56 -8.85 -3.33 -7.60
N ILE A 57 -8.71 -3.38 -6.26
CA ILE A 57 -7.74 -2.56 -5.52
C ILE A 57 -6.32 -2.86 -6.02
N ARG A 58 -5.92 -4.13 -6.14
CA ARG A 58 -4.59 -4.49 -6.68
C ARG A 58 -4.37 -3.93 -8.07
N ARG A 59 -5.35 -4.06 -8.96
CA ARG A 59 -5.26 -3.55 -10.34
C ARG A 59 -5.14 -2.03 -10.38
N ALA A 60 -5.96 -1.33 -9.59
CA ALA A 60 -5.93 0.12 -9.47
C ALA A 60 -4.59 0.60 -8.90
N MET A 61 -4.04 -0.10 -7.91
CA MET A 61 -2.71 0.20 -7.35
C MET A 61 -1.60 0.07 -8.37
N HIS A 62 -1.58 -1.02 -9.14
CA HIS A 62 -0.60 -1.16 -10.22
C HIS A 62 -0.68 -0.03 -11.25
N HIS A 63 -1.89 0.47 -11.54
CA HIS A 63 -2.05 1.62 -12.43
C HIS A 63 -1.51 2.90 -11.80
N LYS A 64 -1.93 3.19 -10.57
CA LYS A 64 -1.54 4.40 -9.83
C LYS A 64 -0.03 4.49 -9.62
N CYS A 65 0.65 3.40 -9.28
CA CYS A 65 2.11 3.38 -9.17
C CYS A 65 2.81 3.74 -10.49
N ARG A 66 2.27 3.31 -11.64
CA ARG A 66 2.81 3.69 -12.96
C ARG A 66 2.59 5.17 -13.26
N GLU A 67 1.43 5.73 -12.91
CA GLU A 67 1.14 7.16 -13.09
C GLU A 67 2.09 8.03 -12.25
N LEU A 68 2.37 7.61 -11.02
CA LEU A 68 3.31 8.26 -10.11
C LEU A 68 4.78 8.05 -10.50
N LYS A 69 5.06 7.18 -11.48
CA LYS A 69 6.42 6.83 -11.92
C LYS A 69 7.29 6.31 -10.77
N LEU A 70 6.68 5.58 -9.84
CA LEU A 70 7.44 4.91 -8.77
C LEU A 70 8.40 3.90 -9.39
N ASP A 71 9.58 3.78 -8.80
CA ASP A 71 10.53 2.76 -9.22
C ASP A 71 10.07 1.36 -8.77
N GLY A 72 10.87 0.34 -9.11
CA GLY A 72 10.51 -1.04 -8.80
C GLY A 72 10.46 -1.33 -7.29
N GLU A 73 11.32 -0.69 -6.50
CA GLU A 73 11.38 -0.91 -5.05
C GLU A 73 10.20 -0.20 -4.36
N ASP A 74 9.95 1.05 -4.71
CA ASP A 74 8.83 1.85 -4.17
C ASP A 74 7.48 1.24 -4.60
N THR A 75 7.37 0.75 -5.84
CA THR A 75 6.17 0.03 -6.30
C THR A 75 5.93 -1.24 -5.51
N ALA A 76 6.97 -2.05 -5.27
CA ALA A 76 6.85 -3.27 -4.48
C ALA A 76 6.48 -2.96 -3.01
N SER A 77 7.06 -1.90 -2.43
CA SER A 77 6.75 -1.42 -1.09
C SER A 77 5.28 -0.98 -0.97
N ALA A 78 4.77 -0.24 -1.96
CA ALA A 78 3.37 0.20 -2.00
C ALA A 78 2.39 -0.98 -2.14
N LEU A 79 2.71 -1.98 -2.98
CA LEU A 79 1.86 -3.16 -3.14
C LEU A 79 1.82 -4.03 -1.87
N SER A 80 2.97 -4.26 -1.23
CA SER A 80 3.02 -4.96 0.07
C SER A 80 2.17 -4.25 1.12
N TYR A 81 2.29 -2.92 1.19
CA TYR A 81 1.50 -2.12 2.11
C TYR A 81 -0.02 -2.21 1.84
N ALA A 82 -0.42 -2.23 0.56
CA ALA A 82 -1.84 -2.41 0.20
C ALA A 82 -2.37 -3.77 0.68
N GLU A 83 -1.60 -4.84 0.51
CA GLU A 83 -2.01 -6.19 0.94
C GLU A 83 -2.11 -6.28 2.47
N GLU A 84 -1.09 -5.80 3.19
CA GLU A 84 -1.07 -5.77 4.66
C GLU A 84 -2.25 -4.95 5.23
N LEU A 85 -2.54 -3.80 4.62
CA LEU A 85 -3.64 -2.93 5.05
C LEU A 85 -5.00 -3.62 4.90
N ILE A 86 -5.22 -4.28 3.77
CA ILE A 86 -6.46 -5.00 3.49
C ILE A 86 -6.60 -6.18 4.46
N GLU A 87 -5.56 -6.99 4.62
CA GLU A 87 -5.57 -8.13 5.54
C GLU A 87 -5.91 -7.68 6.96
N ALA A 88 -5.26 -6.63 7.46
CA ALA A 88 -5.56 -6.05 8.77
C ALA A 88 -7.02 -5.54 8.89
N ALA A 89 -7.58 -4.96 7.82
CA ALA A 89 -8.96 -4.52 7.80
C ALA A 89 -9.94 -5.70 7.84
N VAL A 90 -9.65 -6.78 7.11
CA VAL A 90 -10.43 -8.02 7.11
C VAL A 90 -10.39 -8.66 8.49
N GLU A 91 -9.21 -8.80 9.11
CA GLU A 91 -9.06 -9.29 10.47
C GLU A 91 -9.87 -8.48 11.48
N ALA A 92 -9.82 -7.14 11.40
CA ALA A 92 -10.57 -6.25 12.28
C ALA A 92 -12.09 -6.31 12.07
N SER A 93 -12.55 -6.70 10.88
CA SER A 93 -13.97 -6.80 10.53
C SER A 93 -14.64 -8.08 11.03
N HIS A 94 -13.87 -9.13 11.31
CA HIS A 94 -14.38 -10.36 11.89
C HIS A 94 -14.49 -10.21 13.42
N PRO A 95 -15.68 -10.34 14.02
CA PRO A 95 -15.82 -10.23 15.47
C PRO A 95 -15.02 -11.35 16.13
N VAL A 96 -14.05 -10.97 16.97
CA VAL A 96 -13.42 -11.86 17.94
C VAL A 96 -14.57 -12.47 18.76
N HIS A 97 -14.90 -13.74 18.50
CA HIS A 97 -15.82 -14.47 19.34
C HIS A 97 -15.19 -14.53 20.74
N GLN A 98 -15.76 -13.75 21.66
CA GLN A 98 -15.45 -13.77 23.09
C GLN A 98 -16.16 -14.94 23.76
#